data_AF-A0A2N5XGU5-F1
#
_entry.id   AF-A0A2N5XGU5-F1
#
_cell.length_a   1.000
_cell.length_b   1.000
_cell.length_c   1.000
_cell.angle_alpha   90.00
_cell.angle_beta   90.00
_cell.angle_gamma   90.00
#
_symmetry.space_group_name_H-M   'P 1'
#
loop_
_entity.id
_entity.type
_entity.pdbx_description
1 polymer ?
#
loop_
_entity_poly.entity_id
_entity_poly.type
_entity_poly.pdbx_seq_one_letter_code
_entity_poly.pdbx_strand_id
1 'polypeptide(L)' 'ELAKAAAVHLDADDAEEDVAAAAAALGAADAGDDDAQFTVDGAEDHELLWYATQEIPTLIAGE' A
#
# COMPACT_ATOMS: atom_id res chain seq x y z
N GLU A 1 -17.61 9.66 2.12
CA GLU A 1 -17.23 11.08 1.89
C GLU A 1 -15.73 11.25 1.69
N LEU A 2 -15.25 11.20 0.43
CA LEU A 2 -13.91 11.70 0.08
C LEU A 2 -13.71 13.16 0.51
N ALA A 3 -14.79 13.93 0.65
CA ALA A 3 -14.78 15.31 1.14
C ALA A 3 -14.15 15.51 2.54
N LYS A 4 -13.87 14.43 3.29
CA LYS A 4 -13.15 14.49 4.57
C LYS A 4 -11.63 14.29 4.42
N ALA A 5 -11.16 13.77 3.30
CA ALA A 5 -9.73 13.53 3.07
C ALA A 5 -9.03 14.83 2.69
N ALA A 6 -7.87 15.10 3.30
CA ALA A 6 -7.01 16.24 2.93
C ALA A 6 -6.02 15.90 1.81
N ALA A 7 -5.74 14.61 1.62
CA ALA A 7 -4.90 14.03 0.58
C ALA A 7 -5.13 12.51 0.54
N VAL A 8 -4.63 11.85 -0.49
CA VAL A 8 -4.49 10.39 -0.52
C VAL A 8 -3.04 10.01 -0.74
N HIS A 9 -2.63 8.92 -0.09
CA HIS A 9 -1.38 8.24 -0.37
C HIS A 9 -1.70 6.99 -1.19
N LEU A 10 -0.86 6.69 -2.17
CA LEU A 10 -1.01 5.54 -3.05
C LEU A 10 0.35 4.86 -3.20
N ASP A 11 0.36 3.53 -3.17
CA ASP A 11 1.53 2.76 -3.57
C ASP A 11 1.88 3.07 -5.04
N ALA A 12 3.17 3.15 -5.33
CA ALA A 12 3.63 3.22 -6.71
C ALA A 12 3.48 1.87 -7.42
N ASP A 13 3.46 1.86 -8.75
CA ASP A 13 3.29 0.63 -9.53
C ASP A 13 4.37 -0.43 -9.24
N ASP A 14 5.59 -0.01 -8.89
CA ASP A 14 6.70 -0.90 -8.54
C ASP A 14 6.58 -1.53 -7.15
N ALA A 15 5.69 -1.03 -6.29
CA ALA A 15 5.40 -1.61 -4.99
C ALA A 15 4.40 -2.79 -5.06
N GLU A 16 3.71 -2.99 -6.19
CA GLU A 16 2.62 -3.97 -6.31
C GLU A 16 3.05 -5.39 -5.90
N GLU A 17 4.20 -5.86 -6.40
CA GLU A 17 4.68 -7.22 -6.15
C GLU A 17 4.99 -7.46 -4.66
N ASP A 18 5.69 -6.51 -4.04
CA ASP A 18 6.12 -6.62 -2.65
C ASP A 18 4.93 -6.46 -1.68
N VAL A 19 4.00 -5.54 -1.96
CA VAL A 19 2.77 -5.37 -1.18
C VAL A 19 1.88 -6.62 -1.28
N ALA A 20 1.78 -7.23 -2.47
CA ALA A 20 1.05 -8.49 -2.64
C ALA A 20 1.71 -9.65 -1.86
N ALA A 21 3.05 -9.73 -1.87
CA ALA A 21 3.80 -10.72 -1.11
C ALA A 21 3.60 -10.54 0.41
N ALA A 22 3.70 -9.31 0.91
CA ALA A 22 3.44 -8.97 2.31
C ALA A 22 2.01 -9.36 2.73
N ALA A 23 1.01 -9.03 1.91
CA ALA A 23 -0.38 -9.40 2.18
C ALA A 23 -0.58 -10.92 2.28
N ALA A 24 0.11 -11.70 1.44
CA ALA A 24 0.06 -13.16 1.48
C ALA A 24 0.81 -13.75 2.69
N ALA A 25 1.89 -13.11 3.14
CA ALA A 25 2.71 -13.55 4.27
C ALA A 25 2.09 -13.24 5.65
N LEU A 26 1.15 -12.29 5.72
CA LEU A 26 0.60 -11.76 6.97
C LEU A 26 0.14 -12.83 7.97
N GLY A 27 -0.55 -13.87 7.51
CA GLY A 27 -1.04 -14.93 8.40
C GLY A 27 0.07 -15.78 9.03
N ALA A 28 1.18 -16.01 8.32
CA ALA A 28 2.34 -16.72 8.85
C ALA A 28 3.15 -15.81 9.79
N ALA A 29 3.27 -14.53 9.43
CA ALA A 29 3.87 -13.51 10.28
C ALA A 29 3.15 -13.43 11.64
N ASP A 30 1.82 -13.37 11.65
CA ASP A 30 0.99 -13.39 12.88
C ASP A 30 1.18 -14.67 13.73
N ALA A 31 1.54 -15.79 13.09
CA ALA A 31 1.84 -17.05 13.76
C ALA A 31 3.28 -17.13 14.31
N GLY A 32 4.11 -16.08 14.10
CA GLY A 32 5.47 -15.98 14.60
C GLY A 32 6.55 -16.52 13.65
N ASP A 33 6.29 -16.55 12.34
CA ASP A 33 7.30 -16.88 11.32
C ASP A 33 8.17 -15.64 11.01
N ASP A 34 9.47 -15.73 11.30
CA ASP A 34 10.42 -14.60 11.14
C ASP A 34 10.68 -14.23 9.66
N ASP A 35 10.65 -15.19 8.73
CA ASP A 35 10.84 -14.91 7.30
C ASP A 35 9.58 -14.20 6.73
N ALA A 36 8.41 -14.60 7.22
CA ALA A 36 7.16 -13.92 6.89
C ALA A 36 7.12 -12.50 7.48
N GLN A 37 7.62 -12.30 8.70
CA GLN A 37 7.76 -10.96 9.29
C GLN A 37 8.66 -10.06 8.43
N PHE A 38 9.83 -10.55 8.01
CA PHE A 38 10.72 -9.81 7.12
C PHE A 38 10.04 -9.41 5.80
N THR A 39 9.23 -10.31 5.23
CA THR A 39 8.48 -10.05 4.00
C THR A 39 7.41 -8.97 4.19
N VAL A 40 6.72 -8.97 5.34
CA VAL A 40 5.71 -7.96 5.67
C VAL A 40 6.36 -6.59 5.90
N ASP A 41 7.45 -6.55 6.66
CA ASP A 41 8.19 -5.31 6.94
C ASP A 41 8.74 -4.70 5.64
N GLY A 42 9.20 -5.52 4.68
CA GLY A 42 9.72 -5.05 3.39
C GLY A 42 8.73 -4.20 2.58
N ALA A 43 7.42 -4.31 2.80
CA ALA A 43 6.44 -3.44 2.14
C ALA A 43 6.53 -1.98 2.61
N GLU A 44 7.05 -1.70 3.80
CA GLU A 44 7.16 -0.34 4.35
C GLU A 44 8.30 0.48 3.73
N ASP A 45 9.24 -0.18 3.05
CA ASP A 45 10.37 0.46 2.37
C ASP A 45 9.95 1.20 1.09
N HIS A 46 8.72 0.97 0.61
CA HIS A 46 8.18 1.65 -0.57
C HIS A 46 7.70 3.08 -0.26
N GLU A 47 8.11 4.03 -1.09
CA GLU A 47 7.61 5.40 -0.99
C GLU A 47 6.13 5.47 -1.41
N LEU A 48 5.32 6.14 -0.60
CA LEU A 48 3.93 6.40 -0.94
C LEU A 48 3.83 7.69 -1.77
N LEU A 49 3.25 7.57 -2.97
CA LEU A 49 2.85 8.71 -3.78
C LEU A 49 1.82 9.55 -3.03
N TRP A 50 1.90 10.87 -3.17
CA TRP A 50 0.98 11.80 -2.52
C TRP A 50 0.15 12.55 -3.56
N TYR A 51 -1.16 12.58 -3.36
CA TYR A 51 -2.08 13.29 -4.23
C TYR A 51 -2.98 14.24 -3.47
N ALA A 52 -3.12 15.46 -4.00
CA ALA A 52 -4.03 16.45 -3.47
C ALA A 52 -5.49 16.08 -3.75
N THR A 53 -6.41 16.67 -2.99
CA THR A 53 -7.86 16.39 -3.12
C THR A 53 -8.42 16.56 -4.55
N GLN A 54 -7.84 17.46 -5.35
CA GLN A 54 -8.28 17.74 -6.73
C GLN A 54 -7.89 16.62 -7.71
N GLU A 55 -6.91 15.80 -7.39
CA GLU A 55 -6.37 14.74 -8.26
C GLU A 55 -7.13 13.43 -8.07
N ILE A 56 -7.72 13.23 -6.88
CA ILE A 56 -8.39 11.97 -6.52
C ILE A 56 -9.50 11.55 -7.50
N PRO A 57 -10.36 12.45 -8.02
CA PRO A 57 -11.39 12.05 -8.99
C PRO A 57 -10.82 11.36 -10.22
N THR A 58 -9.64 11.79 -10.70
CA THR A 58 -8.97 11.17 -11.85
C THR A 58 -8.43 9.78 -11.50
N LEU A 59 -7.88 9.61 -10.29
CA LEU A 59 -7.34 8.31 -9.84
C LEU A 59 -8.43 7.22 -9.76
N ILE A 60 -9.62 7.57 -9.27
CA ILE A 60 -10.71 6.60 -9.03
C ILE A 60 -11.65 6.40 -10.21
N ALA A 61 -11.63 7.31 -11.20
CA ALA A 61 -12.51 7.21 -12.36
C ALA A 61 -12.20 5.96 -13.22
N GLY A 62 -10.96 5.44 -13.12
CA GLY A 62 -10.44 4.42 -14.03
C GLY A 62 -10.29 4.98 -15.45
N GLU A 63 -9.30 4.49 -16.19
CA GLU A 63 -9.34 4.60 -17.67
C GLU A 63 -10.41 3.69 -18.25
#